data_AF-A0A2T7EJU1-F1
#
_entry.id   AF-A0A2T7EJU1-F1
#
_cell.length_a   1.000
_cell.length_b   1.000
_cell.length_c   1.000
_cell.angle_alpha   90.00
_cell.angle_beta   90.00
_cell.angle_gamma   90.00
#
_symmetry.space_group_name_H-M   'P 1'
#
loop_
_entity.id
_entity.type
_entity.pdbx_description
1 polymer ?
#
loop_
_entity_poly.entity_id
_entity_poly.type
_entity_poly.pdbx_seq_one_letter_code
_entity_poly.pdbx_strand_id
1 'polypeptide(L)'
;MVCLQETKLASTSNAKARSFLPPSFRDFHCVDARGSRGGILTAWDAHSLTLHSFITRKHTLTTVLTSTVTDILFTITNVYAPADHRDSLTFLEDFANLAPHVSGSWLLAGDFNLLRENFLRLACSDRSLMAVRERAAYWKQRGKFRAIREADANTAFHHAHASVRLHRNQIKTLVIDDVEVTAHDAKAEALTAYFSSILGSGTTPAWYFDVNSIYSTSPRVDLTHLAAPFTCAEAKLAIQQMNRNSAPGPDGFGPGFYVAAWETVAPKILQFVHAFC
;
A
#
# COMPACT_ATOMS: atom_id res chain seq x y z
N MET A 1 16.72 32.58 -11.48
CA MET A 1 16.53 32.34 -10.04
C MET A 1 17.07 30.95 -9.67
N VAL A 2 17.66 30.80 -8.49
CA VAL A 2 18.30 29.56 -8.00
C VAL A 2 17.86 29.31 -6.56
N CYS A 3 17.51 28.05 -6.26
CA CYS A 3 17.14 27.58 -4.93
C CYS A 3 18.14 26.51 -4.49
N LEU A 4 18.87 26.76 -3.41
CA LEU A 4 19.86 25.85 -2.84
C LEU A 4 19.39 25.35 -1.46
N GLN A 5 19.72 24.09 -1.16
CA GLN A 5 19.54 23.45 0.12
C GLN A 5 20.88 22.88 0.61
N GLU A 6 20.99 22.60 1.91
CA GLU A 6 22.24 22.13 2.54
C GLU A 6 23.44 23.06 2.35
N THR A 7 23.23 24.38 2.39
CA THR A 7 24.35 25.32 2.26
C THR A 7 25.39 25.14 3.37
N LYS A 8 25.00 24.64 4.55
CA LYS A 8 25.87 24.40 5.72
C LYS A 8 26.61 25.67 6.16
N LEU A 9 26.07 26.84 5.82
CA LEU A 9 26.61 28.15 6.17
C LEU A 9 25.88 28.68 7.40
N ALA A 10 26.61 28.93 8.49
CA ALA A 10 26.06 29.52 9.71
C ALA A 10 25.74 31.02 9.58
N SER A 11 26.33 31.69 8.59
CA SER A 11 25.99 33.04 8.15
C SER A 11 26.41 33.20 6.70
N THR A 12 25.52 33.74 5.87
CA THR A 12 25.80 33.96 4.45
C THR A 12 25.99 35.45 4.17
N SER A 13 27.23 35.92 4.17
CA SER A 13 27.57 37.29 3.75
C SER A 13 27.49 37.43 2.23
N ASN A 14 27.32 38.67 1.74
CA ASN A 14 27.37 38.98 0.31
C ASN A 14 28.66 38.50 -0.36
N ALA A 15 29.81 38.63 0.31
CA ALA A 15 31.09 38.15 -0.20
C ALA A 15 31.10 36.62 -0.32
N LYS A 16 30.51 35.91 0.64
CA LYS A 16 30.44 34.45 0.60
C LYS A 16 29.47 33.97 -0.48
N ALA A 17 28.30 34.61 -0.61
CA ALA A 17 27.32 34.29 -1.65
C ALA A 17 27.94 34.39 -3.07
N ARG A 18 28.74 35.42 -3.32
CA ARG A 18 29.46 35.61 -4.59
C ARG A 18 30.48 34.52 -4.92
N SER A 19 30.94 33.74 -3.94
CA SER A 19 31.91 32.67 -4.18
C SER A 19 31.29 31.42 -4.82
N PHE A 20 29.96 31.27 -4.77
CA PHE A 20 29.28 30.08 -5.28
C PHE A 20 28.03 30.38 -6.13
N LEU A 21 27.47 31.59 -6.05
CA LEU A 21 26.38 32.01 -6.94
C LEU A 21 26.91 32.51 -8.28
N PRO A 22 26.14 32.34 -9.37
CA PRO A 22 26.50 32.94 -10.65
C PRO A 22 26.57 34.48 -10.56
N PRO A 23 27.41 35.16 -11.38
CA PRO A 23 27.66 36.60 -11.25
C PRO A 23 26.43 37.52 -11.36
N SER A 24 25.39 37.07 -12.05
CA SER A 24 24.11 37.79 -12.20
C SER A 24 23.19 37.68 -10.99
N PHE A 25 23.44 36.75 -10.06
CA PHE A 25 22.55 36.44 -8.94
C PHE A 25 23.05 37.12 -7.67
N ARG A 26 22.84 38.44 -7.61
CA ARG A 26 23.41 39.28 -6.56
C ARG A 26 22.52 39.42 -5.34
N ASP A 27 21.22 39.23 -5.51
CA ASP A 27 20.25 39.33 -4.44
C ASP A 27 19.80 37.94 -4.01
N PHE A 28 19.72 37.75 -2.69
CA PHE A 28 19.33 36.48 -2.10
C PHE A 28 18.73 36.67 -0.72
N HIS A 29 17.94 35.68 -0.31
CA HIS A 29 17.61 35.44 1.08
C HIS A 29 18.06 34.04 1.48
N CYS A 30 18.38 33.88 2.76
CA CYS A 30 18.76 32.58 3.30
C CYS A 30 18.18 32.34 4.69
N VAL A 31 18.07 31.06 5.01
CA VAL A 31 17.91 30.54 6.37
C VAL A 31 19.24 29.88 6.71
N ASP A 32 19.93 30.38 7.73
CA ASP A 32 21.25 29.90 8.10
C ASP A 32 21.21 28.46 8.64
N ALA A 33 22.31 27.74 8.44
CA ALA A 33 22.51 26.40 8.99
C ALA A 33 22.74 26.47 10.51
N ARG A 34 22.26 25.45 11.23
CA ARG A 34 22.56 25.27 12.65
C ARG A 34 23.67 24.24 12.81
N GLY A 35 24.89 24.71 13.11
CA GLY A 35 26.08 23.86 13.13
C GLY A 35 26.41 23.32 11.74
N SER A 36 26.62 22.01 11.62
CA SER A 36 26.92 21.35 10.33
C SER A 36 25.69 20.92 9.53
N ARG A 37 24.48 21.33 9.93
CA ARG A 37 23.21 20.85 9.36
C ARG A 37 22.32 21.99 8.87
N GLY A 38 21.70 21.77 7.71
CA GLY A 38 20.72 22.65 7.11
C GLY A 38 21.32 23.78 6.27
N GLY A 39 20.56 24.86 6.15
CA GLY A 39 20.85 25.98 5.26
C GLY A 39 19.97 25.94 4.02
N ILE A 40 19.19 27.01 3.82
CA ILE A 40 18.31 27.19 2.65
C ILE A 40 18.65 28.55 2.05
N LEU A 41 18.78 28.65 0.74
CA LEU A 41 19.08 29.91 0.07
C LEU A 41 18.28 30.04 -1.23
N THR A 42 17.65 31.19 -1.42
CA THR A 42 17.00 31.55 -2.68
C THR A 42 17.68 32.80 -3.20
N ALA A 43 18.26 32.72 -4.40
CA ALA A 43 18.93 33.83 -5.07
C ALA A 43 18.28 34.13 -6.42
N TRP A 44 18.24 35.40 -6.79
CA TRP A 44 17.69 35.85 -8.06
C TRP A 44 18.56 36.92 -8.71
N ASP A 45 18.31 37.12 -10.00
CA ASP A 45 18.89 38.23 -10.75
C ASP A 45 18.02 39.46 -10.56
N ALA A 46 18.58 40.49 -9.94
CA ALA A 46 17.92 41.76 -9.62
C ALA A 46 17.45 42.54 -10.87
N HIS A 47 18.05 42.26 -12.04
CA HIS A 47 17.62 42.88 -13.30
C HIS A 47 16.38 42.22 -13.88
N SER A 48 16.11 40.98 -13.49
CA SER A 48 15.01 40.17 -14.01
C SER A 48 13.84 40.09 -13.02
N LEU A 49 14.13 40.11 -11.71
CA LEU A 49 13.16 39.86 -10.65
C LEU A 49 13.31 40.86 -9.50
N THR A 50 12.18 41.42 -9.05
CA THR A 50 12.12 42.31 -7.89
C THR A 50 11.46 41.59 -6.72
N LEU A 51 12.10 41.62 -5.56
CA LEU A 51 11.55 41.06 -4.32
C LEU A 51 10.52 42.01 -3.69
N HIS A 52 9.35 41.49 -3.36
CA HIS A 52 8.33 42.23 -2.60
C HIS A 52 8.31 41.85 -1.13
N SER A 53 8.39 40.56 -0.82
CA SER A 53 8.37 40.07 0.56
C SER A 53 8.96 38.67 0.65
N PHE A 54 9.29 38.25 1.87
CA PHE A 54 9.78 36.92 2.14
C PHE A 54 9.31 36.42 3.49
N ILE A 55 9.20 35.10 3.63
CA ILE A 55 8.84 34.41 4.87
C ILE A 55 9.88 33.33 5.10
N THR A 56 10.55 33.40 6.25
CA THR A 56 11.50 32.37 6.69
C THR A 56 10.85 31.46 7.72
N ARG A 57 11.02 30.15 7.53
CA ARG A 57 10.65 29.12 8.51
C ARG A 57 11.78 28.10 8.61
N LYS A 58 11.66 27.15 9.53
CA LYS A 58 12.70 26.15 9.80
C LYS A 58 13.07 25.32 8.55
N HIS A 59 12.08 24.98 7.73
CA HIS A 59 12.22 24.08 6.59
C HIS A 59 11.82 24.72 5.25
N THR A 60 11.44 25.99 5.25
CA THR A 60 11.01 26.70 4.04
C THR A 60 11.51 28.13 4.00
N LEU A 61 11.81 28.58 2.79
CA LEU A 61 12.08 29.97 2.48
C LEU A 61 11.15 30.38 1.34
N THR A 62 10.16 31.20 1.65
CA THR A 62 9.20 31.71 0.67
C THR A 62 9.56 33.12 0.27
N THR A 63 9.61 33.40 -1.01
CA THR A 63 9.91 34.71 -1.57
C THR A 63 8.85 35.08 -2.60
N VAL A 64 8.27 36.26 -2.45
CA VAL A 64 7.31 36.84 -3.39
C VAL A 64 8.08 37.78 -4.32
N LEU A 65 8.04 37.46 -5.61
CA LEU A 65 8.84 38.11 -6.64
C LEU A 65 7.94 38.59 -7.78
N THR A 66 8.32 39.70 -8.39
CA THR A 66 7.69 40.21 -9.62
C THR A 66 8.69 40.18 -10.75
N SER A 67 8.28 39.66 -11.90
CA SER A 67 9.04 39.75 -13.15
C SER A 67 9.10 41.19 -13.62
N THR A 68 10.31 41.72 -13.77
CA THR A 68 10.54 43.08 -14.30
C THR A 68 10.19 43.23 -15.78
N VAL A 69 10.07 42.11 -16.51
CA VAL A 69 9.79 42.09 -17.96
C VAL A 69 8.30 41.93 -18.24
N THR A 70 7.61 41.14 -17.43
CA THR A 70 6.21 40.76 -17.68
C THR A 70 5.24 41.29 -16.63
N ASP A 71 5.73 41.93 -15.57
CA ASP A 71 4.98 42.39 -14.39
C ASP A 71 4.14 41.30 -13.71
N ILE A 72 4.46 40.02 -13.97
CA ILE A 72 3.80 38.89 -13.33
C ILE A 72 4.36 38.74 -11.91
N LEU A 73 3.47 38.87 -10.92
CA LEU A 73 3.72 38.53 -9.53
C LEU A 73 3.60 37.02 -9.33
N PHE A 74 4.61 36.41 -8.73
CA PHE A 74 4.58 35.01 -8.35
C PHE A 74 5.31 34.79 -7.02
N THR A 75 4.90 33.74 -6.32
CA THR A 75 5.53 33.31 -5.08
C THR A 75 6.29 32.03 -5.34
N ILE A 76 7.54 31.96 -4.88
CA ILE A 76 8.29 30.70 -4.83
C ILE A 76 8.56 30.32 -3.39
N THR A 77 8.35 29.05 -3.05
CA THR A 77 8.80 28.48 -1.79
C THR A 77 9.90 27.46 -2.06
N ASN A 78 11.10 27.77 -1.57
CA ASN A 78 12.22 26.84 -1.51
C ASN A 78 12.07 25.96 -0.25
N VAL A 79 11.91 24.66 -0.46
CA VAL A 79 11.63 23.66 0.58
C VAL A 79 12.88 22.83 0.86
N TYR A 80 13.19 22.65 2.14
CA TYR A 80 14.15 21.68 2.64
C TYR A 80 13.54 20.94 3.83
N ALA A 81 12.75 19.92 3.50
CA ALA A 81 11.99 19.16 4.47
C ALA A 81 12.90 18.25 5.33
N PRO A 82 12.46 17.90 6.54
CA PRO A 82 13.25 17.08 7.45
C PRO A 82 13.46 15.66 6.92
N ALA A 83 14.68 15.14 7.10
CA ALA A 83 15.02 13.76 6.77
C ALA A 83 14.48 12.73 7.79
N ASP A 84 14.29 13.12 9.06
CA ASP A 84 13.64 12.25 10.06
C ASP A 84 12.12 12.33 9.90
N HIS A 85 11.49 11.18 9.65
CA HIS A 85 10.06 11.07 9.42
C HIS A 85 9.21 11.46 10.63
N ARG A 86 9.77 11.45 11.85
CA ARG A 86 9.08 11.93 13.05
C ARG A 86 8.73 13.41 12.97
N ASP A 87 9.51 14.19 12.23
CA ASP A 87 9.30 15.64 12.07
C ASP A 87 8.40 15.97 10.85
N SER A 88 8.02 14.98 10.03
CA SER A 88 7.27 15.22 8.79
C SER A 88 5.87 15.78 9.03
N LEU A 89 5.16 15.34 10.08
CA LEU A 89 3.82 15.84 10.41
C LEU A 89 3.86 17.33 10.78
N THR A 90 4.75 17.69 11.71
CA THR A 90 4.95 19.08 12.12
C THR A 90 5.39 19.96 10.95
N PHE A 91 6.25 19.45 10.07
CA PHE A 91 6.62 20.15 8.84
C PHE A 91 5.41 20.41 7.93
N LEU A 92 4.54 19.41 7.73
CA LEU A 92 3.38 19.53 6.85
C LEU A 92 2.31 20.46 7.43
N GLU A 93 2.11 20.47 8.74
CA GLU A 93 1.25 21.44 9.42
C GLU A 93 1.81 22.87 9.27
N ASP A 94 3.11 23.07 9.51
CA ASP A 94 3.78 24.35 9.32
C ASP A 94 3.71 24.83 7.86
N PHE A 95 3.83 23.89 6.92
CA PHE A 95 3.70 24.16 5.48
C PHE A 95 2.26 24.48 5.06
N ALA A 96 1.26 23.79 5.62
CA ALA A 96 -0.15 24.09 5.37
C ALA A 96 -0.51 25.49 5.88
N ASN A 97 0.04 25.90 7.02
CA ASN A 97 -0.11 27.25 7.56
C ASN A 97 0.54 28.35 6.70
N LEU A 98 1.41 27.98 5.75
CA LEU A 98 1.97 28.93 4.79
C LEU A 98 0.96 29.26 3.67
N ALA A 99 0.10 28.33 3.27
CA ALA A 99 -0.80 28.50 2.13
C ALA A 99 -1.71 29.75 2.21
N PRO A 100 -2.29 30.13 3.37
CA PRO A 100 -3.07 31.36 3.49
C PRO A 100 -2.28 32.65 3.28
N HIS A 101 -0.95 32.61 3.40
CA HIS A 101 -0.06 33.76 3.24
C HIS A 101 0.43 33.92 1.79
N VAL A 102 0.07 32.99 0.90
CA VAL A 102 0.45 33.01 -0.51
C VAL A 102 -0.77 33.37 -1.34
N SER A 103 -0.64 34.41 -2.18
CA SER A 103 -1.66 34.83 -3.12
C SER A 103 -1.13 34.74 -4.55
N GLY A 104 -1.97 34.24 -5.47
CA GLY A 104 -1.61 34.11 -6.88
C GLY A 104 -0.76 32.87 -7.19
N SER A 105 0.07 32.98 -8.23
CA SER A 105 0.89 31.87 -8.73
C SER A 105 1.91 31.41 -7.69
N TRP A 106 1.83 30.14 -7.29
CA TRP A 106 2.70 29.55 -6.28
C TRP A 106 3.56 28.43 -6.86
N LEU A 107 4.87 28.67 -6.92
CA LEU A 107 5.88 27.71 -7.34
C LEU A 107 6.53 27.07 -6.11
N LEU A 108 6.58 25.73 -6.11
CA LEU A 108 7.22 24.96 -5.06
C LEU A 108 8.47 24.28 -5.63
N ALA A 109 9.62 24.47 -4.97
CA ALA A 109 10.89 23.92 -5.42
C ALA A 109 11.75 23.48 -4.23
N GLY A 110 12.58 22.47 -4.42
CA GLY A 110 13.56 22.02 -3.43
C GLY A 110 13.42 20.56 -3.04
N ASP A 111 14.04 20.21 -1.92
CA ASP A 111 14.09 18.84 -1.42
C ASP A 111 13.00 18.64 -0.37
N PHE A 112 11.97 17.90 -0.79
CA PHE A 112 10.84 17.59 0.06
C PHE A 112 11.11 16.43 0.99
N ASN A 113 12.17 15.63 0.84
CA ASN A 113 12.47 14.43 1.66
C ASN A 113 11.25 13.56 2.02
N LEU A 114 10.19 13.68 1.21
CA LEU A 114 8.90 13.03 1.36
C LEU A 114 8.89 11.97 0.28
N LEU A 115 9.29 10.75 0.65
CA LEU A 115 9.00 9.58 -0.17
C LEU A 115 7.50 9.61 -0.51
N ARG A 116 7.16 9.27 -1.76
CA ARG A 116 5.79 9.35 -2.32
C ARG A 116 4.73 8.64 -1.43
N GLU A 117 5.15 7.74 -0.54
CA GLU A 117 4.35 7.10 0.52
C GLU A 117 3.85 8.04 1.64
N ASN A 118 4.54 9.14 1.95
CA ASN A 118 4.22 10.02 3.09
C ASN A 118 3.08 11.00 2.78
N PHE A 119 2.94 11.44 1.52
CA PHE A 119 1.77 12.18 1.05
C PHE A 119 0.49 11.31 1.11
N LEU A 120 0.62 10.02 0.80
CA LEU A 120 -0.46 9.03 0.97
C LEU A 120 -0.84 8.85 2.45
N ARG A 121 0.13 8.87 3.37
CA ARG A 121 -0.16 8.74 4.81
C ARG A 121 -0.94 9.94 5.39
N LEU A 122 -0.61 11.18 5.01
CA LEU A 122 -1.32 12.36 5.56
C LEU A 122 -2.66 12.65 4.87
N ALA A 123 -2.74 12.55 3.55
CA ALA A 123 -4.02 12.76 2.84
C ALA A 123 -5.06 11.66 3.19
N CYS A 124 -4.60 10.47 3.58
CA CYS A 124 -5.48 9.43 4.08
C CYS A 124 -5.97 9.63 5.53
N SER A 125 -5.37 10.50 6.33
CA SER A 125 -5.77 10.62 7.74
C SER A 125 -7.12 11.29 7.97
N ASP A 126 -7.56 12.23 7.12
CA ASP A 126 -8.84 12.95 7.36
C ASP A 126 -9.98 12.49 6.43
N ARG A 127 -9.75 12.45 5.11
CA ARG A 127 -10.79 12.04 4.16
C ARG A 127 -10.88 10.52 4.04
N SER A 128 -9.76 9.82 4.21
CA SER A 128 -9.82 8.37 4.37
C SER A 128 -10.28 7.95 5.75
N LEU A 129 -10.38 8.77 6.80
CA LEU A 129 -11.02 8.29 8.04
C LEU A 129 -12.52 8.01 7.88
N MET A 130 -13.25 8.84 7.13
CA MET A 130 -14.67 8.61 6.84
C MET A 130 -14.86 7.51 5.79
N ALA A 131 -14.08 7.55 4.69
CA ALA A 131 -14.14 6.51 3.66
C ALA A 131 -13.58 5.15 4.14
N VAL A 132 -12.59 5.13 5.04
CA VAL A 132 -12.08 3.92 5.75
C VAL A 132 -12.99 3.55 6.90
N ARG A 133 -13.83 4.42 7.47
CA ARG A 133 -14.90 3.96 8.38
C ARG A 133 -15.97 3.19 7.63
N GLU A 134 -16.39 3.67 6.47
CA GLU A 134 -17.34 2.98 5.58
C GLU A 134 -16.71 1.73 4.94
N ARG A 135 -15.47 1.82 4.42
CA ARG A 135 -14.71 0.66 3.91
C ARG A 135 -14.31 -0.30 5.02
N ALA A 136 -13.90 0.14 6.21
CA ALA A 136 -13.60 -0.76 7.31
C ALA A 136 -14.88 -1.40 7.82
N ALA A 137 -16.05 -0.76 7.82
CA ALA A 137 -17.31 -1.44 8.08
C ALA A 137 -17.59 -2.53 7.02
N TYR A 138 -17.37 -2.22 5.74
CA TYR A 138 -17.48 -3.14 4.60
C TYR A 138 -16.48 -4.32 4.65
N TRP A 139 -15.20 -4.07 4.98
CA TRP A 139 -14.11 -5.06 5.05
C TRP A 139 -14.05 -5.80 6.40
N LYS A 140 -14.53 -5.20 7.49
CA LYS A 140 -14.76 -5.87 8.79
C LYS A 140 -15.90 -6.89 8.71
N GLN A 141 -16.82 -6.75 7.75
CA GLN A 141 -17.83 -7.75 7.41
C GLN A 141 -17.24 -8.91 6.59
N ARG A 142 -16.15 -8.67 5.83
CA ARG A 142 -15.40 -9.68 5.04
C ARG A 142 -14.21 -10.32 5.79
N GLY A 143 -13.78 -9.82 6.97
CA GLY A 143 -12.43 -10.10 7.52
C GLY A 143 -12.18 -11.01 8.75
N LYS A 144 -13.17 -11.46 9.55
CA LYS A 144 -13.11 -12.58 10.56
C LYS A 144 -11.97 -12.32 11.51
N PHE A 145 -11.98 -11.11 12.04
CA PHE A 145 -11.14 -10.63 13.12
C PHE A 145 -9.79 -11.35 13.34
N ARG A 146 -8.72 -10.73 12.81
CA ARG A 146 -7.39 -10.46 13.42
C ARG A 146 -6.29 -10.34 12.33
N ALA A 147 -6.55 -9.60 11.25
CA ALA A 147 -5.49 -9.33 10.26
C ALA A 147 -5.71 -8.06 9.43
N ILE A 148 -6.60 -7.14 9.84
CA ILE A 148 -6.74 -5.83 9.19
C ILE A 148 -5.84 -4.83 9.90
N ARG A 149 -4.55 -5.16 9.93
CA ARG A 149 -3.47 -4.19 9.92
C ARG A 149 -2.63 -4.69 8.75
N GLU A 150 -2.55 -3.90 7.69
CA GLU A 150 -1.63 -4.03 6.54
C GLU A 150 -2.25 -4.37 5.17
N ALA A 151 -3.27 -5.24 5.04
CA ALA A 151 -3.55 -5.83 3.71
C ALA A 151 -4.40 -5.04 2.69
N ASP A 152 -5.08 -3.93 3.03
CA ASP A 152 -5.98 -3.22 2.08
C ASP A 152 -5.50 -1.83 1.64
N ALA A 153 -4.33 -1.40 2.09
CA ALA A 153 -3.56 -0.47 1.29
C ALA A 153 -2.88 -1.33 0.22
N ASN A 154 -3.03 -0.97 -1.04
CA ASN A 154 -2.29 -1.50 -2.17
C ASN A 154 -0.79 -1.19 -1.99
N THR A 155 -0.16 -1.79 -0.98
CA THR A 155 1.12 -1.32 -0.48
C THR A 155 2.19 -1.79 -1.44
N ALA A 156 2.99 -0.84 -1.92
CA ALA A 156 4.29 -1.15 -2.47
C ALA A 156 5.06 -2.08 -1.52
N PHE A 157 4.81 -2.03 -0.21
CA PHE A 157 5.29 -3.02 0.76
C PHE A 157 4.77 -4.45 0.54
N HIS A 158 3.47 -4.71 0.33
CA HIS A 158 2.95 -6.05 0.06
C HIS A 158 3.27 -6.52 -1.35
N HIS A 159 3.29 -5.63 -2.33
CA HIS A 159 3.78 -5.95 -3.67
C HIS A 159 5.28 -6.21 -3.66
N ALA A 160 6.08 -5.44 -2.92
CA ALA A 160 7.51 -5.68 -2.75
C ALA A 160 7.75 -6.95 -1.93
N HIS A 161 6.97 -7.20 -0.87
CA HIS A 161 7.08 -8.42 -0.07
C HIS A 161 6.63 -9.65 -0.88
N ALA A 162 5.56 -9.54 -1.67
CA ALA A 162 5.13 -10.57 -2.60
C ALA A 162 6.13 -10.75 -3.74
N SER A 163 6.73 -9.68 -4.28
CA SER A 163 7.77 -9.74 -5.32
C SER A 163 9.09 -10.28 -4.79
N VAL A 164 9.49 -9.93 -3.57
CA VAL A 164 10.65 -10.49 -2.86
C VAL A 164 10.41 -11.95 -2.57
N ARG A 165 9.20 -12.32 -2.12
CA ARG A 165 8.84 -13.72 -1.88
C ARG A 165 8.73 -14.51 -3.19
N LEU A 166 8.24 -13.89 -4.27
CA LEU A 166 8.23 -14.44 -5.62
C LEU A 166 9.66 -14.68 -6.09
N HIS A 167 10.55 -13.68 -6.03
CA HIS A 167 11.95 -13.80 -6.40
C HIS A 167 12.73 -14.80 -5.55
N ARG A 168 12.41 -14.91 -4.26
CA ARG A 168 13.04 -15.86 -3.32
C ARG A 168 12.55 -17.29 -3.56
N ASN A 169 11.29 -17.45 -3.94
CA ASN A 169 10.69 -18.75 -4.26
C ASN A 169 10.81 -19.11 -5.74
N GLN A 170 11.31 -18.20 -6.58
CA GLN A 170 11.51 -18.44 -7.99
C GLN A 170 12.69 -19.40 -8.14
N ILE A 171 12.36 -20.61 -8.59
CA ILE A 171 13.37 -21.57 -9.04
C ILE A 171 14.00 -20.97 -10.29
N LYS A 172 15.18 -20.35 -10.15
CA LYS A 172 15.88 -19.69 -11.27
C LYS A 172 16.32 -20.73 -12.29
N THR A 173 16.88 -21.82 -11.80
CA THR A 173 17.45 -22.87 -12.62
C THR A 173 17.27 -24.23 -11.97
N LEU A 174 17.08 -25.26 -12.80
CA LEU A 174 17.15 -26.66 -12.40
C LEU A 174 18.34 -27.31 -13.10
N VAL A 175 19.04 -28.22 -12.42
CA VAL A 175 20.06 -29.07 -13.04
C VAL A 175 19.47 -30.47 -13.13
N ILE A 176 19.40 -31.01 -14.34
CA ILE A 176 18.87 -32.33 -14.64
C ILE A 176 19.93 -33.03 -15.48
N ASP A 177 20.46 -34.16 -15.00
CA ASP A 177 21.51 -34.93 -15.69
C ASP A 177 22.70 -34.05 -16.16
N ASP A 178 23.18 -33.18 -15.27
CA ASP A 178 24.25 -32.19 -15.52
C ASP A 178 23.94 -31.10 -16.58
N VAL A 179 22.68 -31.02 -17.05
CA VAL A 179 22.22 -29.98 -17.97
C VAL A 179 21.42 -28.92 -17.22
N GLU A 180 21.76 -27.66 -17.47
CA GLU A 180 21.16 -26.50 -16.83
C GLU A 180 19.88 -26.04 -17.56
N VAL A 181 18.73 -26.10 -16.88
CA VAL A 181 17.40 -25.77 -17.42
C VAL A 181 16.86 -24.49 -16.78
N THR A 182 16.70 -23.44 -17.59
CA THR A 182 16.31 -22.09 -17.14
C THR A 182 14.90 -21.69 -17.57
N ALA A 183 14.38 -22.22 -18.67
CA ALA A 183 13.05 -21.92 -19.19
C ALA A 183 11.93 -22.39 -18.23
N HIS A 184 10.88 -21.58 -18.05
CA HIS A 184 9.81 -21.87 -17.08
C HIS A 184 9.06 -23.17 -17.41
N ASP A 185 8.64 -23.33 -18.66
CA ASP A 185 7.85 -24.49 -19.09
C ASP A 185 8.67 -25.78 -18.97
N ALA A 186 9.95 -25.74 -19.35
CA ALA A 186 10.87 -26.88 -19.20
C ALA A 186 11.10 -27.24 -17.72
N LYS A 187 11.16 -26.26 -16.81
CA LYS A 187 11.23 -26.53 -15.36
C LYS A 187 9.94 -27.14 -14.81
N ALA A 188 8.79 -26.67 -15.27
CA ALA A 188 7.50 -27.22 -14.87
C ALA A 188 7.37 -28.67 -15.34
N GLU A 189 7.67 -28.96 -16.60
CA GLU A 189 7.65 -30.30 -17.17
C GLU A 189 8.59 -31.25 -16.42
N ALA A 190 9.83 -30.81 -16.14
CA ALA A 190 10.80 -31.59 -15.38
C ALA A 190 10.34 -31.92 -13.96
N LEU A 191 9.82 -30.93 -13.22
CA LEU A 191 9.32 -31.15 -11.87
C LEU A 191 8.10 -32.06 -11.87
N THR A 192 7.18 -31.87 -12.82
CA THR A 192 6.02 -32.74 -13.00
C THR A 192 6.45 -34.18 -13.29
N ALA A 193 7.35 -34.40 -14.24
CA ALA A 193 7.86 -35.72 -14.56
C ALA A 193 8.52 -36.40 -13.35
N TYR A 194 9.37 -35.68 -12.62
CA TYR A 194 10.02 -36.16 -11.41
C TYR A 194 9.02 -36.55 -10.32
N PHE A 195 8.09 -35.66 -9.96
CA PHE A 195 7.12 -35.96 -8.90
C PHE A 195 6.08 -36.99 -9.32
N SER A 196 5.67 -37.03 -10.59
CA SER A 196 4.82 -38.10 -11.11
C SER A 196 5.49 -39.47 -11.02
N SER A 197 6.82 -39.54 -11.22
CA SER A 197 7.56 -40.80 -11.06
C SER A 197 7.61 -41.29 -9.60
N ILE A 198 7.67 -40.37 -8.63
CA ILE A 198 7.76 -40.69 -7.20
C ILE A 198 6.39 -40.97 -6.59
N LEU A 199 5.38 -40.17 -6.93
CA LEU A 199 4.02 -40.30 -6.40
C LEU A 199 3.27 -41.48 -7.02
N GLY A 200 3.82 -42.06 -8.09
CA GLY A 200 3.29 -43.25 -8.75
C GLY A 200 2.01 -42.99 -9.55
N SER A 201 1.66 -43.94 -10.39
CA SER A 201 0.36 -44.00 -11.06
C SER A 201 -0.70 -44.57 -10.11
N GLY A 202 -1.87 -43.94 -10.05
CA GLY A 202 -2.96 -44.36 -9.17
C GLY A 202 -3.38 -45.80 -9.41
N THR A 203 -3.03 -46.69 -8.49
CA THR A 203 -3.64 -48.03 -8.39
C THR A 203 -5.03 -47.90 -7.78
N THR A 204 -5.99 -48.69 -8.28
CA THR A 204 -7.30 -48.80 -7.65
C THR A 204 -7.12 -49.26 -6.20
N PRO A 205 -7.57 -48.50 -5.19
CA PRO A 205 -7.40 -48.90 -3.81
C PRO A 205 -8.24 -50.15 -3.54
N ALA A 206 -7.59 -51.30 -3.45
CA ALA A 206 -8.20 -52.54 -3.00
C ALA A 206 -8.14 -52.57 -1.47
N TRP A 207 -9.30 -52.49 -0.83
CA TRP A 207 -9.41 -52.67 0.61
C TRP A 207 -9.33 -54.17 0.88
N TYR A 208 -8.35 -54.59 1.68
CA TYR A 208 -8.15 -56.01 2.03
C TYR A 208 -9.08 -56.50 3.14
N PHE A 209 -10.06 -55.68 3.54
CA PHE A 209 -11.01 -56.00 4.59
C PHE A 209 -12.41 -55.50 4.24
N ASP A 210 -13.42 -56.21 4.74
CA ASP A 210 -14.81 -55.81 4.64
C ASP A 210 -15.13 -54.82 5.76
N VAL A 211 -15.52 -53.60 5.40
CA VAL A 211 -15.92 -52.56 6.37
C VAL A 211 -17.11 -53.04 7.21
N ASN A 212 -18.03 -53.84 6.65
CA ASN A 212 -19.17 -54.36 7.40
C ASN A 212 -18.74 -55.32 8.52
N SER A 213 -17.65 -56.06 8.32
CA SER A 213 -17.12 -56.98 9.34
C SER A 213 -16.59 -56.22 10.58
N ILE A 214 -16.00 -55.04 10.39
CA ILE A 214 -15.46 -54.20 11.46
C ILE A 214 -16.58 -53.68 12.38
N TYR A 215 -17.75 -53.36 11.83
CA TYR A 215 -18.89 -52.82 12.58
C TYR A 215 -19.93 -53.88 12.97
N SER A 216 -19.64 -55.16 12.76
CA SER A 216 -20.58 -56.28 12.96
C SER A 216 -21.13 -56.36 14.40
N THR A 217 -20.36 -55.95 15.41
CA THR A 217 -20.75 -55.93 16.83
C THR A 217 -21.24 -54.57 17.31
N SER A 218 -21.25 -53.55 16.44
CA SER A 218 -21.69 -52.21 16.81
C SER A 218 -23.23 -52.13 16.82
N PRO A 219 -23.84 -51.41 17.76
CA PRO A 219 -25.27 -51.13 17.73
C PRO A 219 -25.63 -50.46 16.40
N ARG A 220 -26.63 -51.00 15.68
CA ARG A 220 -27.18 -50.32 14.50
C ARG A 220 -27.94 -49.10 14.98
N VAL A 221 -27.33 -47.94 14.81
CA VAL A 221 -27.98 -46.65 15.06
C VAL A 221 -28.93 -46.36 13.91
N ASP A 222 -30.13 -45.88 14.24
CA ASP A 222 -31.05 -45.37 13.22
C ASP A 222 -30.48 -44.10 12.61
N LEU A 223 -30.04 -44.19 11.35
CA LEU A 223 -29.49 -43.08 10.57
C LEU A 223 -30.53 -42.45 9.65
N THR A 224 -31.81 -42.81 9.74
CA THR A 224 -32.88 -42.24 8.89
C THR A 224 -32.92 -40.71 8.98
N HIS A 225 -32.65 -40.14 10.16
CA HIS A 225 -32.54 -38.69 10.34
C HIS A 225 -31.30 -38.08 9.66
N LEU A 226 -30.21 -38.83 9.48
CA LEU A 226 -29.01 -38.38 8.76
C LEU A 226 -29.19 -38.46 7.24
N ALA A 227 -30.11 -39.31 6.77
CA ALA A 227 -30.48 -39.46 5.36
C ALA A 227 -31.72 -38.64 4.96
N ALA A 228 -32.30 -37.87 5.90
CA ALA A 228 -33.45 -37.03 5.62
C ALA A 228 -33.07 -35.85 4.69
N PRO A 229 -33.99 -35.36 3.83
CA PRO A 229 -33.74 -34.19 3.00
C PRO A 229 -33.45 -32.96 3.84
N PHE A 230 -32.45 -32.18 3.42
CA PHE A 230 -32.10 -30.93 4.09
C PHE A 230 -33.28 -29.95 4.13
N THR A 231 -33.57 -29.40 5.30
CA THR A 231 -34.60 -28.38 5.45
C THR A 231 -34.03 -26.97 5.25
N CYS A 232 -34.90 -26.01 4.90
CA CYS A 232 -34.53 -24.59 4.83
C CYS A 232 -33.97 -24.06 6.16
N ALA A 233 -34.54 -24.51 7.27
CA ALA A 233 -34.09 -24.13 8.61
C ALA A 233 -32.67 -24.63 8.90
N GLU A 234 -32.36 -25.88 8.57
CA GLU A 234 -31.01 -26.45 8.73
C GLU A 234 -29.98 -25.77 7.86
N ALA A 235 -30.30 -25.52 6.58
CA ALA A 235 -29.40 -24.81 5.67
C ALA A 235 -29.10 -23.38 6.17
N LYS A 236 -30.12 -22.67 6.67
CA LYS A 236 -29.98 -21.33 7.26
C LYS A 236 -29.09 -21.36 8.50
N LEU A 237 -29.33 -22.31 9.40
CA LEU A 237 -28.54 -22.49 10.62
C LEU A 237 -27.07 -22.81 10.31
N ALA A 238 -26.81 -23.71 9.35
CA ALA A 238 -25.46 -24.07 8.94
C ALA A 238 -24.68 -22.85 8.44
N ILE A 239 -25.28 -22.02 7.57
CA ILE A 239 -24.64 -20.79 7.08
C ILE A 239 -24.43 -19.76 8.19
N GLN A 240 -25.36 -19.65 9.14
CA GLN A 240 -25.22 -18.75 10.29
C GLN A 240 -24.11 -19.17 11.25
N GLN A 241 -23.87 -20.48 11.40
CA GLN A 241 -22.80 -21.05 12.24
C GLN A 241 -21.42 -20.96 11.59
N MET A 242 -21.35 -20.87 10.26
CA MET A 242 -20.10 -20.51 9.60
C MET A 242 -19.65 -19.16 10.15
N ASN A 243 -18.36 -19.05 10.50
CA ASN A 243 -17.82 -17.86 11.18
C ASN A 243 -17.87 -16.53 10.30
N ARG A 244 -18.75 -16.35 9.32
CA ARG A 244 -18.99 -15.13 8.48
C ARG A 244 -17.89 -14.69 7.54
N ASN A 245 -16.75 -14.32 8.05
CA ASN A 245 -15.69 -13.71 7.29
C ASN A 245 -14.51 -14.61 6.83
N SER A 246 -14.83 -15.81 6.35
CA SER A 246 -13.81 -16.83 6.01
C SER A 246 -13.27 -16.44 4.66
N ALA A 247 -12.14 -17.03 4.29
CA ALA A 247 -11.70 -16.95 2.91
C ALA A 247 -12.90 -17.24 1.99
N PRO A 248 -13.15 -16.38 0.99
CA PRO A 248 -14.24 -16.56 0.07
C PRO A 248 -14.07 -17.85 -0.73
N GLY A 249 -15.18 -18.39 -1.23
CA GLY A 249 -15.13 -19.50 -2.18
C GLY A 249 -14.47 -19.06 -3.50
N PRO A 250 -14.30 -20.00 -4.45
CA PRO A 250 -13.82 -19.69 -5.80
C PRO A 250 -14.73 -18.71 -6.56
N ASP A 251 -15.96 -18.50 -6.07
CA ASP A 251 -16.93 -17.50 -6.53
C ASP A 251 -16.65 -16.06 -6.01
N GLY A 252 -15.70 -15.90 -5.08
CA GLY A 252 -15.35 -14.62 -4.47
C GLY A 252 -16.27 -14.17 -3.32
N PHE A 253 -17.29 -14.96 -2.95
CA PHE A 253 -18.23 -14.65 -1.87
C PHE A 253 -17.91 -15.42 -0.59
N GLY A 254 -17.90 -14.72 0.54
CA GLY A 254 -17.68 -15.32 1.85
C GLY A 254 -19.01 -15.59 2.58
N PRO A 255 -19.00 -16.39 3.67
CA PRO A 255 -20.22 -16.73 4.42
C PRO A 255 -21.06 -15.53 4.89
N GLY A 256 -20.44 -14.36 5.12
CA GLY A 256 -21.12 -13.12 5.52
C GLY A 256 -22.05 -12.57 4.44
N PHE A 257 -21.74 -12.77 3.16
CA PHE A 257 -22.63 -12.44 2.04
C PHE A 257 -23.88 -13.32 2.08
N TYR A 258 -23.69 -14.63 2.21
CA TYR A 258 -24.79 -15.61 2.25
C TYR A 258 -25.73 -15.40 3.45
N VAL A 259 -25.20 -14.97 4.60
CA VAL A 259 -26.02 -14.58 5.76
C VAL A 259 -26.83 -13.31 5.47
N ALA A 260 -26.23 -12.30 4.85
CA ALA A 260 -26.89 -11.01 4.60
C ALA A 260 -27.92 -11.05 3.46
N ALA A 261 -27.64 -11.84 2.42
CA ALA A 261 -28.47 -11.98 1.23
C ALA A 261 -29.38 -13.21 1.27
N TRP A 262 -29.56 -13.84 2.44
CA TRP A 262 -30.23 -15.14 2.58
C TRP A 262 -31.58 -15.22 1.86
N GLU A 263 -32.45 -14.23 2.04
CA GLU A 263 -33.79 -14.21 1.41
C GLU A 263 -33.70 -14.23 -0.13
N THR A 264 -32.61 -13.72 -0.71
CA THR A 264 -32.37 -13.72 -2.16
C THR A 264 -31.73 -15.02 -2.65
N VAL A 265 -30.83 -15.62 -1.87
CA VAL A 265 -30.03 -16.80 -2.30
C VAL A 265 -30.60 -18.14 -1.84
N ALA A 266 -31.47 -18.16 -0.83
CA ALA A 266 -32.02 -19.37 -0.22
C ALA A 266 -32.63 -20.36 -1.23
N PRO A 267 -33.45 -19.93 -2.22
CA PRO A 267 -34.01 -20.87 -3.20
C PRO A 267 -32.94 -21.61 -3.99
N LYS A 268 -31.88 -20.91 -4.40
CA LYS A 268 -30.76 -21.51 -5.17
C LYS A 268 -29.90 -22.43 -4.30
N ILE A 269 -29.67 -22.05 -3.05
CA ILE A 269 -28.91 -22.88 -2.11
C ILE A 269 -29.65 -24.17 -1.81
N LEU A 270 -30.96 -24.12 -1.57
CA LEU A 270 -31.75 -25.33 -1.34
C LEU A 270 -31.74 -26.25 -2.56
N GLN A 271 -31.91 -25.70 -3.76
CA GLN A 271 -31.80 -26.47 -4.99
C GLN A 271 -30.44 -27.17 -5.13
N PHE A 272 -29.35 -26.48 -4.80
CA PHE A 272 -28.00 -27.06 -4.83
C PHE A 272 -27.82 -28.17 -3.79
N VAL A 273 -28.25 -27.94 -2.55
CA VAL A 273 -28.08 -28.89 -1.45
C VAL A 273 -28.91 -30.16 -1.68
N HIS A 274 -30.11 -30.05 -2.25
CA HIS A 274 -30.92 -31.20 -2.64
C HIS A 274 -30.32 -32.05 -3.76
N ALA A 275 -29.33 -31.55 -4.51
CA ALA A 275 -28.64 -32.33 -5.54
C ALA A 275 -27.61 -33.32 -4.97
N PHE A 276 -27.29 -33.24 -3.67
CA PHE A 276 -26.39 -34.16 -2.98
C PHE A 276 -27.13 -35.25 -2.19
N CYS A 277 -28.46 -35.19 -2.14
CA CYS A 277 -29.31 -36.22 -1.55
C CYS A 277 -29.70 -37.27 -2.58
#